data_AF-A0A1Y0ENE1-F1
#
_entry.id   AF-A0A1Y0ENE1-F1
#
_cell.length_a   1.000
_cell.length_b   1.000
_cell.length_c   1.000
_cell.angle_alpha   90.00
_cell.angle_beta   90.00
_cell.angle_gamma   90.00
#
_symmetry.space_group_name_H-M   'P 1'
#
loop_
_entity.id
_entity.type
_entity.pdbx_description
1 polymer ?
#
loop_
_entity_poly.entity_id
_entity_poly.type
_entity_poly.pdbx_seq_one_letter_code
_entity_poly.pdbx_strand_id
1 'polypeptide(L)'
;MSLAILAFVAGMLTVLSPCILPVLPFVFARHDRPFVQGQLPLLAGLATSFALVASLGAVAGAWAVQLNLVGRWIALAALALFAASLLWPRLAAWWSAPLVRAGERLAATQDGRSWRGSLLLGLATGLVWTPCAGPVLGLVLSTAALAGPGASTSWLLLSYGAGAAVALGLALRLGARPLAALKARLLPGAAGRVAGAAMLAAVAAVAAGLDTALLARFTAPGAASLEAGLLQRVLPNAEAAQLQPSRLPVESTRANLDGGTQWLNGAPQSIPALRGKVVLVNFWTYSCVNCLRTLPYVKAWAQKYADRGLVVVGVHTPEFAFEKDSGHVQRALRDLQIGYPVVQDNDYRIWRNFSNQYWPALYFIDAQGRVRHHQFGEGGYAASERVIEELLREAGSPAADSAAPEVQPDTRGPGLAADAATLRSPETYLGYEKGSAPRVAGRIVADQPAPYQPAALQTNSWSLAGTWTLRPEYVEGAEAGGRLAVRFQARDANLVLGKGDAAGPLRFRLTLDGQPPGADHGTDVDAEGNGVVDATRLYQLVRQGGAVKARTVEIRFLDPGARAYAFTFG
;
A
#
# COMPACT_ATOMS: atom_id res chain seq x y z
N MET A 1 28.52 10.57 13.27
CA MET A 1 29.22 9.66 14.21
C MET A 1 28.25 8.89 15.11
N SER A 2 27.18 9.50 15.62
CA SER A 2 26.23 8.87 16.56
C SER A 2 25.57 7.58 16.04
N LEU A 3 25.15 7.55 14.77
CA LEU A 3 24.51 6.37 14.17
C LEU A 3 25.45 5.16 14.00
N ALA A 4 26.74 5.40 13.76
CA ALA A 4 27.73 4.33 13.62
C ALA A 4 28.01 3.64 14.96
N ILE A 5 28.00 4.40 16.06
CA ILE A 5 28.13 3.86 17.42
C ILE A 5 26.90 3.01 17.77
N LEU A 6 25.70 3.51 17.46
CA LEU A 6 24.47 2.74 17.66
C LEU A 6 24.45 1.45 16.85
N ALA A 7 24.87 1.50 15.58
CA ALA A 7 25.00 0.32 14.72
C ALA A 7 26.03 -0.68 15.28
N PHE A 8 27.17 -0.20 15.78
CA PHE A 8 28.20 -1.03 16.41
C PHE A 8 27.68 -1.73 17.68
N VAL A 9 27.01 -0.99 18.57
CA VAL A 9 26.42 -1.54 19.81
C VAL A 9 25.30 -2.54 19.48
N ALA A 10 24.45 -2.23 18.49
CA ALA A 10 23.44 -3.16 18.00
C ALA A 10 24.06 -4.47 17.48
N GLY A 11 25.15 -4.36 16.71
CA GLY A 11 25.94 -5.52 16.26
C GLY A 11 26.44 -6.38 17.42
N MET A 12 26.95 -5.77 18.49
CA MET A 12 27.37 -6.51 19.69
C MET A 12 26.20 -7.22 20.39
N LEU A 13 25.06 -6.54 20.54
CA LEU A 13 23.86 -7.09 21.18
C LEU A 13 23.25 -8.26 20.40
N THR A 14 23.43 -8.29 19.07
CA THR A 14 22.84 -9.35 18.26
C THR A 14 23.36 -10.74 18.60
N VAL A 15 24.57 -10.88 19.16
CA VAL A 15 25.13 -12.17 19.62
C VAL A 15 24.27 -12.84 20.70
N LEU A 16 23.48 -12.06 21.45
CA LEU A 16 22.54 -12.55 22.45
C LEU A 16 21.21 -13.02 21.85
N SER A 17 21.02 -12.89 20.53
CA SER A 17 19.78 -13.29 19.85
C SER A 17 19.58 -14.81 19.92
N PRO A 18 18.39 -15.28 20.31
CA PRO A 18 18.11 -16.71 20.49
C PRO A 18 18.33 -17.54 19.20
N CYS A 19 18.32 -16.90 18.03
CA CYS A 19 18.55 -17.55 16.74
C CYS A 19 20.01 -17.97 16.49
N ILE A 20 20.98 -17.39 17.19
CA ILE A 20 22.43 -17.64 17.00
C ILE A 20 22.93 -18.74 17.95
N LEU A 21 22.23 -18.92 19.07
CA LEU A 21 22.54 -19.88 20.12
C LEU A 21 22.79 -21.32 19.63
N PRO A 22 22.08 -21.83 18.61
CA PRO A 22 22.33 -23.17 18.05
C PRO A 22 23.62 -23.29 17.23
N VAL A 23 24.15 -22.19 16.67
CA VAL A 23 25.30 -22.18 15.75
C VAL A 23 26.63 -21.93 16.47
N LEU A 24 26.57 -21.29 17.66
CA LEU A 24 27.72 -21.04 18.53
C LEU A 24 28.64 -22.25 18.76
N PRO A 25 28.16 -23.50 18.96
CA PRO A 25 29.02 -24.67 19.12
C PRO A 25 29.97 -24.92 17.93
N PHE A 26 29.52 -24.67 16.69
CA PHE A 26 30.35 -24.85 15.50
C PHE A 26 31.47 -23.81 15.40
N VAL A 27 31.23 -22.60 15.93
CA VAL A 27 32.22 -21.52 15.99
C VAL A 27 33.25 -21.82 17.09
N PHE A 28 32.81 -22.33 18.25
CA PHE A 28 33.70 -22.71 19.34
C PHE A 28 34.52 -23.99 19.07
N ALA A 29 34.07 -24.87 18.19
CA ALA A 29 34.80 -26.08 17.81
C ALA A 29 36.17 -25.83 17.13
N ARG A 30 36.49 -24.57 16.78
CA ARG A 30 37.77 -24.17 16.16
C ARG A 30 38.65 -23.25 17.04
N HIS A 31 38.42 -23.23 18.35
CA HIS A 31 39.12 -22.35 19.31
C HIS A 31 40.64 -22.62 19.41
N ASP A 32 41.13 -23.80 19.02
CA ASP A 32 42.54 -24.21 19.20
C ASP A 32 43.52 -23.64 18.16
N ARG A 33 43.18 -22.58 17.41
CA ARG A 33 44.03 -22.03 16.33
C ARG A 33 44.53 -20.59 16.58
N PRO A 34 45.73 -20.22 16.10
CA PRO A 34 46.31 -18.90 16.31
C PRO A 34 45.48 -17.77 15.70
N PHE A 35 45.39 -16.63 16.41
CA PHE A 35 44.52 -15.47 16.14
C PHE A 35 44.58 -14.98 14.68
N VAL A 36 45.78 -14.93 14.10
CA VAL A 36 46.04 -14.37 12.76
C VAL A 36 45.64 -15.33 11.62
N GLN A 37 45.73 -16.64 11.83
CA GLN A 37 45.46 -17.64 10.77
C GLN A 37 44.04 -18.24 10.87
N GLY A 38 43.42 -18.21 12.05
CA GLY A 38 42.09 -18.76 12.29
C GLY A 38 41.00 -17.70 12.42
N GLN A 39 41.14 -16.80 13.40
CA GLN A 39 40.06 -15.90 13.83
C GLN A 39 39.90 -14.69 12.92
N LEU A 40 41.00 -14.06 12.49
CA LEU A 40 40.95 -12.86 11.65
C LEU A 40 40.26 -13.10 10.28
N PRO A 41 40.58 -14.18 9.53
CA PRO A 41 39.92 -14.46 8.25
C PRO A 41 38.43 -14.81 8.41
N LEU A 42 38.05 -15.40 9.55
CA LEU A 42 36.65 -15.73 9.87
C LEU A 42 35.82 -14.46 10.12
N LEU A 43 36.36 -13.52 10.89
CA LEU A 43 35.71 -12.22 11.14
C LEU A 43 35.64 -11.36 9.86
N ALA A 44 36.69 -11.41 9.02
CA ALA A 44 36.69 -10.74 7.73
C ALA A 44 35.63 -11.34 6.78
N GLY A 45 35.50 -12.67 6.73
CA GLY A 45 34.46 -13.34 5.95
C GLY A 45 33.05 -12.97 6.43
N LEU A 46 32.85 -12.89 7.74
CA LEU A 46 31.59 -12.45 8.32
C LEU A 46 31.24 -11.01 7.90
N ALA A 47 32.14 -10.04 8.11
CA ALA A 47 31.92 -8.65 7.72
C ALA A 47 31.65 -8.50 6.21
N THR A 48 32.36 -9.29 5.39
CA THR A 48 32.18 -9.29 3.93
C THR A 48 30.79 -9.80 3.54
N SER A 49 30.28 -10.86 4.18
CA SER A 49 28.93 -11.36 3.87
C SER A 49 27.83 -10.34 4.16
N PHE A 50 27.90 -9.60 5.27
CA PHE A 50 26.96 -8.52 5.58
C PHE A 50 27.02 -7.39 4.55
N ALA A 51 28.22 -6.99 4.13
CA ALA A 51 28.40 -6.00 3.08
C ALA A 51 27.83 -6.48 1.74
N LEU A 52 28.02 -7.76 1.40
CA LEU A 52 27.59 -8.37 0.14
C LEU A 52 26.06 -8.53 0.08
N VAL A 53 25.44 -9.02 1.15
CA VAL A 53 23.97 -9.14 1.23
C VAL A 53 23.30 -7.77 1.21
N ALA A 54 23.86 -6.78 1.90
CA ALA A 54 23.32 -5.43 1.87
C ALA A 54 23.49 -4.75 0.51
N SER A 55 24.61 -4.97 -0.18
CA SER A 55 24.83 -4.48 -1.54
C SER A 55 23.87 -5.14 -2.53
N LEU A 56 23.65 -6.45 -2.40
CA LEU A 56 22.62 -7.16 -3.16
C LEU A 56 21.21 -6.64 -2.84
N GLY A 57 20.91 -6.32 -1.58
CA GLY A 57 19.63 -5.72 -1.16
C GLY A 57 19.41 -4.34 -1.78
N ALA A 58 20.46 -3.50 -1.84
CA ALA A 58 20.40 -2.18 -2.46
C ALA A 58 20.15 -2.26 -3.98
N VAL A 59 20.72 -3.26 -4.66
CA VAL A 59 20.50 -3.49 -6.11
C VAL A 59 19.16 -4.18 -6.38
N ALA A 60 18.73 -5.09 -5.49
CA ALA A 60 17.46 -5.80 -5.60
C ALA A 60 16.23 -4.91 -5.30
N GLY A 61 16.41 -3.75 -4.67
CA GLY A 61 15.32 -2.82 -4.37
C GLY A 61 14.48 -2.40 -5.60
N ALA A 62 15.09 -2.36 -6.79
CA ALA A 62 14.39 -2.07 -8.04
C ALA A 62 13.46 -3.22 -8.53
N TRP A 63 13.71 -4.47 -8.12
CA TRP A 63 12.93 -5.66 -8.49
C TRP A 63 12.09 -6.22 -7.33
N ALA A 64 12.41 -5.83 -6.08
CA ALA A 64 11.80 -6.34 -4.86
C ALA A 64 10.31 -5.98 -4.74
N VAL A 65 9.86 -4.91 -5.40
CA VAL A 65 8.44 -4.49 -5.39
C VAL A 65 7.54 -5.48 -6.14
N GLN A 66 8.06 -6.20 -7.16
CA GLN A 66 7.29 -7.24 -7.88
C GLN A 66 7.33 -8.61 -7.18
N LEU A 67 8.33 -8.89 -6.33
CA LEU A 67 8.49 -10.16 -5.61
C LEU A 67 7.75 -10.20 -4.26
N ASN A 68 7.05 -9.13 -3.88
CA ASN A 68 6.55 -8.88 -2.53
C ASN A 68 5.50 -9.91 -2.04
N LEU A 69 4.75 -10.55 -2.95
CA LEU A 69 3.78 -11.59 -2.56
C LEU A 69 4.45 -12.94 -2.30
N VAL A 70 5.33 -13.40 -3.19
CA VAL A 70 5.98 -14.71 -3.06
C VAL A 70 7.09 -14.67 -1.99
N GLY A 71 7.87 -13.60 -1.94
CA GLY A 71 8.96 -13.42 -0.97
C GLY A 71 8.47 -13.39 0.48
N ARG A 72 7.34 -12.74 0.75
CA ARG A 72 6.72 -12.71 2.08
C ARG A 72 6.34 -14.10 2.56
N TRP A 73 5.69 -14.90 1.71
CA TRP A 73 5.29 -16.26 2.06
C TRP A 73 6.50 -17.19 2.25
N ILE A 74 7.55 -17.05 1.43
CA ILE A 74 8.80 -17.82 1.60
C ILE A 74 9.48 -17.47 2.94
N ALA A 75 9.58 -16.19 3.29
CA ALA A 75 10.17 -15.74 4.55
C ALA A 75 9.37 -16.23 5.77
N LEU A 76 8.04 -16.13 5.72
CA LEU A 76 7.16 -16.63 6.77
C LEU A 76 7.23 -18.16 6.91
N ALA A 77 7.31 -18.89 5.80
CA ALA A 77 7.49 -20.34 5.81
C ALA A 77 8.83 -20.75 6.44
N ALA A 78 9.92 -20.04 6.11
CA ALA A 78 11.24 -20.29 6.70
C ALA A 78 11.25 -20.00 8.22
N LEU A 79 10.66 -18.88 8.65
CA LEU A 79 10.55 -18.52 10.07
C LEU A 79 9.65 -19.50 10.84
N ALA A 80 8.53 -19.93 10.26
CA ALA A 80 7.65 -20.93 10.86
C ALA A 80 8.37 -22.28 11.05
N LEU A 81 9.14 -22.71 10.07
CA LEU A 81 9.87 -23.97 10.10
C LEU A 81 11.02 -23.92 11.14
N PHE A 82 11.70 -22.77 11.28
CA PHE A 82 12.67 -22.54 12.35
C PHE A 82 12.02 -22.55 13.75
N ALA A 83 10.86 -21.91 13.89
CA ALA A 83 10.14 -21.89 15.16
C ALA A 83 9.58 -23.29 15.54
N ALA A 84 9.15 -24.09 14.55
CA ALA A 84 8.78 -25.49 14.74
C ALA A 84 9.96 -26.38 15.16
N SER A 85 11.16 -26.11 14.62
CA SER A 85 12.41 -26.78 15.01
C SER A 85 12.77 -26.54 16.49
N LEU A 86 12.50 -25.33 17.01
CA LEU A 86 12.65 -25.02 18.44
C LEU A 86 11.62 -25.71 19.33
N LEU A 87 10.41 -25.98 18.81
CA LEU A 87 9.36 -26.70 19.52
C LEU A 87 9.62 -28.22 19.59
N TRP A 88 10.11 -28.81 18.51
CA TRP A 88 10.42 -30.24 18.39
C TRP A 88 11.90 -30.50 18.08
N PRO A 89 12.72 -30.82 19.10
CA PRO A 89 14.15 -31.13 18.92
C PRO A 89 14.42 -32.33 17.98
N ARG A 90 13.45 -33.24 17.83
CA ARG A 90 13.52 -34.37 16.89
C ARG A 90 13.34 -33.95 15.43
N LEU A 91 12.50 -32.94 15.18
CA LEU A 91 12.28 -32.40 13.83
C LEU A 91 13.51 -31.61 13.35
N ALA A 92 14.12 -30.86 14.28
CA ALA A 92 15.37 -30.14 14.07
C ALA A 92 16.49 -31.07 13.57
N ALA A 93 16.71 -32.18 14.29
CA ALA A 93 17.75 -33.15 13.96
C ALA A 93 17.52 -33.84 12.60
N TRP A 94 16.26 -34.13 12.24
CA TRP A 94 15.92 -34.78 10.98
C TRP A 94 16.18 -33.88 9.77
N TRP A 95 15.76 -32.61 9.85
CA TRP A 95 15.93 -31.67 8.74
C TRP A 95 17.35 -31.10 8.63
N SER A 96 18.07 -30.93 9.74
CA SER A 96 19.45 -30.42 9.73
C SER A 96 20.50 -31.49 9.39
N ALA A 97 20.21 -32.79 9.59
CA ALA A 97 21.13 -33.89 9.31
C ALA A 97 21.76 -33.90 7.90
N PRO A 98 21.01 -33.72 6.79
CA PRO A 98 21.61 -33.69 5.45
C PRO A 98 22.55 -32.49 5.24
N LEU A 99 22.19 -31.32 5.76
CA LEU A 99 23.00 -30.11 5.72
C LEU A 99 24.29 -30.24 6.55
N VAL A 100 24.20 -30.81 7.75
CA VAL A 100 25.35 -31.07 8.61
C VAL A 100 26.30 -32.07 7.97
N ARG A 101 25.79 -33.17 7.39
CA ARG A 101 26.60 -34.16 6.65
C ARG A 101 27.27 -33.55 5.42
N ALA A 102 26.60 -32.65 4.70
CA ALA A 102 27.19 -31.92 3.58
C ALA A 102 28.30 -30.98 4.06
N GLY A 103 28.08 -30.29 5.18
CA GLY A 103 29.07 -29.42 5.82
C GLY A 103 30.30 -30.18 6.32
N GLU A 104 30.12 -31.35 6.94
CA GLU A 104 31.21 -32.24 7.36
C GLU A 104 32.03 -32.75 6.18
N ARG A 105 31.38 -33.08 5.04
CA ARG A 105 32.06 -33.48 3.79
C ARG A 105 32.85 -32.33 3.14
N LEU A 106 32.32 -31.10 3.19
CA LEU A 106 33.05 -29.90 2.74
C LEU A 106 34.21 -29.55 3.69
N ALA A 107 34.04 -29.79 4.99
CA ALA A 107 35.09 -29.57 5.98
C ALA A 107 36.21 -30.62 5.91
N ALA A 108 35.88 -31.86 5.53
CA ALA A 108 36.82 -32.95 5.35
C ALA A 108 37.66 -32.84 4.05
N THR A 109 37.16 -32.12 3.03
CA THR A 109 37.85 -31.95 1.74
C THR A 109 38.79 -30.74 1.69
N GLN A 110 38.88 -29.94 2.75
CA GLN A 110 39.78 -28.78 2.81
C GLN A 110 40.99 -29.02 3.71
N ASP A 111 42.17 -29.05 3.10
CA ASP A 111 43.45 -29.18 3.80
C ASP A 111 43.62 -28.13 4.91
N GLY A 112 43.97 -28.64 6.09
CA GLY A 112 43.92 -27.96 7.39
C GLY A 112 44.84 -26.76 7.61
N ARG A 113 45.42 -26.12 6.58
CA ARG A 113 46.32 -24.95 6.70
C ARG A 113 45.89 -23.69 5.94
N SER A 114 44.77 -23.69 5.19
CA SER A 114 44.42 -22.52 4.36
C SER A 114 43.51 -21.51 5.07
N TRP A 115 43.92 -20.23 5.06
CA TRP A 115 43.12 -19.07 5.50
C TRP A 115 41.75 -18.96 4.77
N ARG A 116 41.65 -19.56 3.58
CA ARG A 116 40.44 -19.61 2.75
C ARG A 116 39.31 -20.39 3.41
N GLY A 117 39.63 -21.48 4.13
CA GLY A 117 38.63 -22.28 4.84
C GLY A 117 38.00 -21.55 6.02
N SER A 118 38.77 -20.68 6.69
CA SER A 118 38.25 -19.81 7.76
C SER A 118 37.41 -18.65 7.19
N LEU A 119 37.82 -18.10 6.04
CA LEU A 119 37.08 -17.04 5.34
C LEU A 119 35.74 -17.54 4.78
N LEU A 120 35.71 -18.71 4.15
CA LEU A 120 34.48 -19.34 3.66
C LEU A 120 33.52 -19.69 4.79
N LEU A 121 34.04 -20.18 5.93
CA LEU A 121 33.21 -20.43 7.10
C LEU A 121 32.62 -19.13 7.67
N GLY A 122 33.40 -18.04 7.67
CA GLY A 122 32.93 -16.70 8.04
C GLY A 122 31.81 -16.19 7.13
N LEU A 123 31.98 -16.35 5.81
CA LEU A 123 30.97 -15.98 4.81
C LEU A 123 29.67 -16.79 4.98
N ALA A 124 29.79 -18.11 5.15
CA ALA A 124 28.64 -18.99 5.37
C ALA A 124 27.90 -18.66 6.67
N THR A 125 28.65 -18.41 7.75
CA THR A 125 28.07 -18.05 9.05
C THR A 125 27.33 -16.72 8.98
N GLY A 126 27.86 -15.71 8.29
CA GLY A 126 27.20 -14.42 8.17
C GLY A 126 25.96 -14.43 7.26
N LEU A 127 25.95 -15.26 6.20
CA LEU A 127 24.74 -15.50 5.40
C LEU A 127 23.61 -16.11 6.25
N VAL A 128 23.93 -17.09 7.10
CA VAL A 128 22.95 -17.70 8.02
C VAL A 128 22.50 -16.73 9.13
N TRP A 129 23.37 -15.79 9.51
CA TRP A 129 23.09 -14.80 10.55
C TRP A 129 22.20 -13.65 10.03
N THR A 130 22.24 -13.35 8.73
CA THR A 130 21.54 -12.19 8.15
C THR A 130 20.02 -12.15 8.42
N PRO A 131 19.26 -13.27 8.32
CA PRO A 131 17.82 -13.27 8.61
C PRO A 131 17.46 -12.99 10.08
N CYS A 132 18.43 -13.12 10.98
CA CYS A 132 18.24 -12.98 12.43
C CYS A 132 18.67 -11.61 12.96
N ALA A 133 19.18 -10.75 12.07
CA ALA A 133 19.53 -9.37 12.39
C ALA A 133 18.23 -8.57 12.49
N GLY A 134 17.87 -8.18 13.71
CA GLY A 134 16.55 -7.65 14.06
C GLY A 134 16.16 -6.30 13.40
N PRO A 135 15.14 -5.61 13.96
CA PRO A 135 14.54 -4.40 13.37
C PRO A 135 15.54 -3.30 13.03
N VAL A 136 16.65 -3.22 13.77
CA VAL A 136 17.73 -2.23 13.54
C VAL A 136 18.42 -2.43 12.19
N LEU A 137 18.73 -3.68 11.80
CA LEU A 137 19.29 -3.93 10.46
C LEU A 137 18.22 -3.71 9.40
N GLY A 138 16.95 -4.03 9.68
CA GLY A 138 15.82 -3.72 8.81
C GLY A 138 15.69 -2.22 8.51
N LEU A 139 15.84 -1.37 9.53
CA LEU A 139 15.87 0.09 9.37
C LEU A 139 17.08 0.54 8.54
N VAL A 140 18.29 0.02 8.84
CA VAL A 140 19.50 0.35 8.06
C VAL A 140 19.36 -0.07 6.59
N LEU A 141 18.84 -1.27 6.33
CA LEU A 141 18.59 -1.76 4.97
C LEU A 141 17.49 -0.97 4.27
N SER A 142 16.45 -0.55 4.98
CA SER A 142 15.39 0.30 4.43
C SER A 142 15.94 1.68 4.05
N THR A 143 16.76 2.28 4.91
CA THR A 143 17.45 3.53 4.59
C THR A 143 18.40 3.37 3.41
N ALA A 144 19.09 2.23 3.30
CA ALA A 144 19.99 1.94 2.18
C ALA A 144 19.25 1.67 0.87
N ALA A 145 18.08 1.04 0.93
CA ALA A 145 17.21 0.83 -0.22
C ALA A 145 16.62 2.14 -0.75
N LEU A 146 16.31 3.09 0.15
CA LEU A 146 15.75 4.40 -0.21
C LEU A 146 16.81 5.42 -0.66
N ALA A 147 18.01 5.40 -0.08
CA ALA A 147 19.09 6.35 -0.37
C ALA A 147 20.02 5.91 -1.52
N GLY A 148 19.89 4.67 -2.00
CA GLY A 148 20.82 4.07 -2.97
C GLY A 148 22.18 3.71 -2.37
N PRO A 149 23.08 3.07 -3.15
CA PRO A 149 24.42 2.71 -2.69
C PRO A 149 25.23 3.99 -2.39
N GLY A 150 25.49 4.26 -1.11
CA GLY A 150 26.20 5.45 -0.64
C GLY A 150 27.27 5.11 0.39
N ALA A 151 28.32 5.93 0.46
CA ALA A 151 29.42 5.73 1.42
C ALA A 151 28.95 5.67 2.89
N SER A 152 27.84 6.34 3.21
CA SER A 152 27.22 6.33 4.54
C SER A 152 26.60 4.98 4.92
N THR A 153 25.96 4.28 3.97
CA THR A 153 25.32 2.98 4.23
C THR A 153 26.35 1.87 4.35
N SER A 154 27.37 1.88 3.48
CA SER A 154 28.54 0.99 3.61
C SER A 154 29.25 1.19 4.95
N TRP A 155 29.42 2.43 5.41
CA TRP A 155 30.05 2.72 6.70
C TRP A 155 29.24 2.24 7.90
N LEU A 156 27.90 2.39 7.87
CA LEU A 156 27.00 1.90 8.93
C LEU A 156 27.00 0.37 9.02
N LEU A 157 27.00 -0.31 7.87
CA LEU A 157 27.03 -1.78 7.79
C LEU A 157 28.38 -2.35 8.22
N LEU A 158 29.48 -1.70 7.85
CA LEU A 158 30.81 -2.06 8.35
C LEU A 158 30.90 -1.87 9.87
N SER A 159 30.32 -0.79 10.41
CA SER A 159 30.27 -0.54 11.86
C SER A 159 29.45 -1.61 12.58
N TYR A 160 28.31 -2.02 12.03
CA TYR A 160 27.49 -3.11 12.56
C TYR A 160 28.22 -4.47 12.53
N GLY A 161 28.83 -4.81 11.38
CA GLY A 161 29.60 -6.05 11.22
C GLY A 161 30.84 -6.09 12.13
N ALA A 162 31.50 -4.95 12.33
CA ALA A 162 32.61 -4.82 13.27
C ALA A 162 32.16 -5.04 14.72
N GLY A 163 30.99 -4.53 15.12
CA GLY A 163 30.43 -4.78 16.46
C GLY A 163 30.16 -6.26 16.73
N ALA A 164 29.53 -6.93 15.77
CA ALA A 164 29.28 -8.37 15.81
C ALA A 164 30.60 -9.18 15.89
N ALA A 165 31.60 -8.79 15.09
CA ALA A 165 32.91 -9.42 15.06
C ALA A 165 33.68 -9.25 16.38
N VAL A 166 33.63 -8.05 16.98
CA VAL A 166 34.27 -7.75 18.27
C VAL A 166 33.62 -8.53 19.40
N ALA A 167 32.28 -8.60 19.44
CA ALA A 167 31.56 -9.39 20.44
C ALA A 167 31.91 -10.89 20.37
N LEU A 168 31.99 -11.45 19.15
CA LEU A 168 32.44 -12.83 18.94
C LEU A 168 33.91 -13.05 19.31
N GLY A 169 34.79 -12.10 18.96
CA GLY A 169 36.21 -12.15 19.34
C GLY A 169 36.41 -12.11 20.86
N LEU A 170 35.63 -11.29 21.57
CA LEU A 170 35.59 -11.26 23.04
C LEU A 170 35.05 -12.58 23.62
N ALA A 171 33.96 -13.11 23.07
CA ALA A 171 33.38 -14.39 23.50
C ALA A 171 34.35 -15.57 23.29
N LEU A 172 35.11 -15.56 22.19
CA LEU A 172 36.16 -16.53 21.92
C LEU A 172 37.36 -16.37 22.87
N ARG A 173 37.71 -15.15 23.30
CA ARG A 173 38.80 -14.96 24.28
C ARG A 173 38.42 -15.38 25.71
N LEU A 174 37.15 -15.27 26.07
CA LEU A 174 36.64 -15.59 27.41
C LEU A 174 36.37 -17.09 27.61
N GLY A 175 36.39 -17.89 26.54
CA GLY A 175 36.15 -19.33 26.56
C GLY A 175 34.67 -19.72 26.82
N ALA A 176 34.33 -20.98 26.55
CA ALA A 176 32.94 -21.47 26.63
C ALA A 176 32.37 -21.60 28.07
N ARG A 177 33.23 -21.50 29.10
CA ARG A 177 32.87 -21.72 30.52
C ARG A 177 31.91 -20.66 31.11
N PRO A 178 32.18 -19.34 31.01
CA PRO A 178 31.24 -18.33 31.51
C PRO A 178 29.91 -18.32 30.74
N LEU A 179 29.95 -18.57 29.42
CA LEU A 179 28.75 -18.59 28.58
C LEU A 179 27.83 -19.79 28.92
N ALA A 180 28.41 -20.95 29.23
CA ALA A 180 27.67 -22.14 29.66
C ALA A 180 27.04 -21.94 31.05
N ALA A 181 27.76 -21.30 31.99
CA ALA A 181 27.24 -20.96 33.32
C ALA A 181 26.12 -19.91 33.24
N LEU A 182 26.25 -18.92 32.35
CA LEU A 182 25.23 -17.90 32.08
C LEU A 182 23.97 -18.53 31.45
N LYS A 183 24.14 -19.45 30.49
CA LYS A 183 23.05 -20.21 29.86
C LYS A 183 22.26 -21.05 30.86
N ALA A 184 22.96 -21.74 31.77
CA ALA A 184 22.32 -22.54 32.82
C ALA A 184 21.50 -21.69 33.81
N ARG A 185 21.86 -20.41 33.97
CA ARG A 185 21.19 -19.46 34.88
C ARG A 185 20.07 -18.65 34.21
N LEU A 186 20.14 -18.39 32.90
CA LEU A 186 19.17 -17.55 32.17
C LEU A 186 18.11 -18.33 31.36
N LEU A 187 18.38 -19.57 30.93
CA LEU A 187 17.45 -20.35 30.09
C LEU A 187 17.31 -21.79 30.61
N PRO A 188 16.44 -22.05 31.61
CA PRO A 188 16.06 -23.42 31.96
C PRO A 188 15.40 -24.10 30.75
N GLY A 189 15.49 -25.43 30.62
CA GLY A 189 15.14 -26.19 29.40
C GLY A 189 13.73 -25.99 28.82
N ALA A 190 12.81 -25.33 29.54
CA ALA A 190 11.50 -24.90 29.05
C ALA A 190 11.54 -23.62 28.18
N ALA A 191 12.57 -22.77 28.33
CA ALA A 191 12.65 -21.46 27.70
C ALA A 191 12.76 -21.53 26.16
N GLY A 192 13.36 -22.59 25.61
CA GLY A 192 13.41 -22.81 24.15
C GLY A 192 12.04 -23.08 23.53
N ARG A 193 11.16 -23.80 24.25
CA ARG A 193 9.78 -24.08 23.79
C ARG A 193 8.89 -22.85 23.90
N VAL A 194 9.06 -22.06 24.98
CA VAL A 194 8.34 -20.79 25.17
C VAL A 194 8.74 -19.77 24.10
N ALA A 195 10.03 -19.64 23.80
CA ALA A 195 10.53 -18.78 22.73
C ALA A 195 10.04 -19.23 21.34
N GLY A 196 10.06 -20.54 21.06
CA GLY A 196 9.51 -21.10 19.81
C GLY A 196 8.00 -20.86 19.67
N ALA A 197 7.23 -21.01 20.75
CA ALA A 197 5.79 -20.74 20.76
C ALA A 197 5.47 -19.25 20.55
N ALA A 198 6.22 -18.36 21.21
CA ALA A 198 6.09 -16.91 21.02
C ALA A 198 6.44 -16.49 19.57
N MET A 199 7.47 -17.11 18.99
CA MET A 199 7.86 -16.85 17.59
C MET A 199 6.80 -17.34 16.60
N LEU A 200 6.20 -18.52 16.81
CA LEU A 200 5.08 -19.01 15.98
C LEU A 200 3.85 -18.11 16.10
N ALA A 201 3.53 -17.63 17.30
CA ALA A 201 2.44 -16.68 17.51
C ALA A 201 2.69 -15.36 16.77
N ALA A 202 3.93 -14.85 16.77
CA ALA A 202 4.31 -13.66 16.01
C ALA A 202 4.21 -13.89 14.50
N VAL A 203 4.67 -15.03 13.98
CA VAL A 203 4.54 -15.40 12.56
C VAL A 203 3.06 -15.50 12.15
N ALA A 204 2.21 -16.09 12.99
CA ALA A 204 0.77 -16.18 12.74
C ALA A 204 0.10 -14.79 12.73
N ALA A 205 0.49 -13.89 13.65
CA ALA A 205 0.00 -12.52 13.69
C ALA A 205 0.38 -11.73 12.44
N VAL A 206 1.62 -11.88 11.96
CA VAL A 206 2.10 -11.25 10.71
C VAL A 206 1.45 -11.86 9.47
N ALA A 207 1.21 -13.17 9.45
CA ALA A 207 0.49 -13.83 8.35
C ALA A 207 -0.98 -13.37 8.25
N ALA A 208 -1.61 -13.11 9.40
CA ALA A 208 -2.98 -12.61 9.51
C ALA A 208 -3.11 -11.09 9.28
N GLY A 209 -2.01 -10.35 9.10
CA GLY A 209 -2.03 -8.89 8.94
C GLY A 209 -2.42 -8.12 10.21
N LEU A 210 -2.34 -8.76 11.38
CA LEU A 210 -2.59 -8.10 12.68
C LEU A 210 -1.45 -7.15 13.05
N ASP A 211 -0.25 -7.37 12.51
CA ASP A 211 0.94 -6.54 12.68
C ASP A 211 0.76 -5.14 12.07
N THR A 212 0.15 -5.01 10.90
CA THR A 212 -0.14 -3.71 10.28
C THR A 212 -1.25 -2.96 11.03
N ALA A 213 -2.27 -3.68 11.52
CA ALA A 213 -3.34 -3.10 12.34
C ALA A 213 -2.87 -2.68 13.75
N LEU A 214 -1.92 -3.41 14.35
CA LEU A 214 -1.29 -3.07 15.63
C LEU A 214 -0.27 -1.94 15.48
N LEU A 215 0.57 -1.94 14.44
CA LEU A 215 1.53 -0.86 14.17
C LEU A 215 0.83 0.46 13.80
N ALA A 216 -0.33 0.40 13.13
CA ALA A 216 -1.17 1.57 12.89
C ALA A 216 -1.85 2.11 14.16
N ARG A 217 -2.03 1.28 15.20
CA ARG A 217 -2.60 1.67 16.50
C ARG A 217 -1.55 2.07 17.55
N PHE A 218 -0.33 1.55 17.45
CA PHE A 218 0.77 1.78 18.40
C PHE A 218 1.84 2.76 17.92
N THR A 219 1.71 3.34 16.72
CA THR A 219 2.41 4.60 16.36
C THR A 219 1.80 5.77 17.13
N ALA A 220 1.88 5.69 18.46
CA ALA A 220 1.70 6.82 19.35
C ALA A 220 2.96 7.72 19.27
N PRO A 221 2.85 9.06 19.40
CA PRO A 221 3.94 10.01 19.20
C PRO A 221 5.14 9.89 20.17
N GLY A 222 5.08 8.98 21.14
CA GLY A 222 5.93 8.98 22.33
C GLY A 222 7.42 8.71 22.08
N ALA A 223 7.77 7.77 21.19
CA ALA A 223 9.17 7.43 20.93
C ALA A 223 9.91 8.55 20.16
N ALA A 224 9.23 9.15 19.18
CA ALA A 224 9.76 10.28 18.42
C ALA A 224 9.85 11.57 19.26
N SER A 225 8.91 11.79 20.18
CA SER A 225 8.95 12.96 21.09
C SER A 225 10.04 12.86 22.16
N LEU A 226 10.37 11.64 22.62
CA LEU A 226 11.42 11.41 23.60
C LEU A 226 12.81 11.63 22.99
N GLU A 227 13.04 11.18 21.75
CA GLU A 227 14.28 11.47 21.02
C GLU A 227 14.44 12.96 20.70
N ALA A 228 13.35 13.64 20.29
CA ALA A 228 13.37 15.09 20.05
C ALA A 228 13.65 15.90 21.33
N GLY A 229 13.09 15.49 22.48
CA GLY A 229 13.34 16.13 23.77
C GLY A 229 14.74 15.89 24.32
N LEU A 230 15.36 14.74 24.01
CA LEU A 230 16.76 14.44 24.35
C LEU A 230 17.74 15.23 23.48
N LEU A 231 17.43 15.43 22.20
CA LEU A 231 18.23 16.26 21.28
C LEU A 231 18.24 17.74 21.70
N GLN A 232 17.10 18.27 22.15
CA GLN A 232 16.98 19.65 22.66
C GLN A 232 17.85 19.90 23.91
N ARG A 233 18.02 18.87 24.75
CA ARG A 233 18.85 18.96 25.97
C ARG A 233 20.35 18.89 25.70
N VAL A 234 20.75 18.36 24.55
CA VAL A 234 22.18 18.14 24.20
C VAL A 234 22.76 19.32 23.39
N LEU A 235 21.92 20.15 22.75
CA LEU A 235 22.36 21.33 21.98
C LEU A 235 21.49 22.55 22.32
N PRO A 236 21.82 23.32 23.38
CA PRO A 236 20.93 24.38 23.88
C PRO A 236 20.97 25.69 23.08
N ASN A 237 21.94 25.88 22.18
CA ASN A 237 22.23 27.18 21.56
C ASN A 237 22.28 27.10 20.03
N ALA A 238 21.18 26.70 19.41
CA ALA A 238 20.94 26.91 17.98
C ALA A 238 19.64 27.72 17.78
N GLU A 239 19.65 28.97 18.26
CA GLU A 239 18.72 30.02 17.84
C GLU A 239 19.59 31.07 17.11
N ALA A 240 19.24 31.69 16.00
CA ALA A 240 17.98 31.83 15.30
C ALA A 240 18.25 32.16 13.81
N ALA A 241 17.18 32.13 13.02
CA ALA A 241 17.07 32.50 11.60
C ALA A 241 17.47 31.42 10.58
N GLN A 242 16.60 30.44 10.38
CA GLN A 242 16.38 29.81 9.08
C GLN A 242 15.02 29.10 9.08
N LEU A 243 14.28 29.30 8.00
CA LEU A 243 13.02 28.63 7.64
C LEU A 243 12.97 27.23 8.24
N GLN A 244 11.90 26.93 9.00
CA GLN A 244 11.67 25.58 9.53
C GLN A 244 11.88 24.58 8.38
N PRO A 245 12.85 23.65 8.46
CA PRO A 245 12.99 22.65 7.43
C PRO A 245 11.70 21.86 7.38
N SER A 246 11.06 21.89 6.22
CA SER A 246 9.83 21.15 5.93
C SER A 246 9.94 19.72 6.45
N ARG A 247 8.89 19.24 7.11
CA ARG A 247 8.84 17.85 7.60
C ARG A 247 8.51 16.88 6.48
N LEU A 248 8.05 17.38 5.33
CA LEU A 248 7.63 16.55 4.21
C LEU A 248 8.83 16.08 3.39
N PRO A 249 8.99 14.77 3.13
CA PRO A 249 10.06 14.28 2.27
C PRO A 249 9.85 14.75 0.81
N VAL A 250 10.89 14.63 -0.01
CA VAL A 250 10.72 14.66 -1.47
C VAL A 250 10.48 13.22 -1.92
N GLU A 251 9.26 12.93 -2.37
CA GLU A 251 8.86 11.59 -2.82
C GLU A 251 9.25 11.35 -4.28
N SER A 252 9.15 12.38 -5.11
CA SER A 252 9.49 12.30 -6.53
C SER A 252 9.83 13.67 -7.12
N THR A 253 10.75 13.70 -8.08
CA THR A 253 11.08 14.87 -8.91
C THR A 253 10.59 14.73 -10.35
N ARG A 254 9.85 13.66 -10.65
CA ARG A 254 9.45 13.26 -12.01
C ARG A 254 8.00 13.63 -12.37
N ALA A 255 7.33 14.47 -11.57
CA ALA A 255 5.97 14.90 -11.87
C ALA A 255 5.91 15.56 -13.26
N ASN A 256 5.06 15.03 -14.13
CA ASN A 256 4.89 15.55 -15.48
C ASN A 256 3.44 15.37 -15.98
N LEU A 257 2.86 16.46 -16.49
CA LEU A 257 1.51 16.55 -17.05
C LEU A 257 1.47 16.39 -18.58
N ASP A 258 2.62 16.09 -19.21
CA ASP A 258 2.71 15.88 -20.65
C ASP A 258 2.02 14.57 -21.11
N GLY A 259 1.51 14.60 -22.34
CA GLY A 259 0.89 13.45 -22.98
C GLY A 259 -0.61 13.30 -22.75
N GLY A 260 -1.24 14.27 -22.09
CA GLY A 260 -2.70 14.40 -22.09
C GLY A 260 -3.24 14.68 -23.50
N THR A 261 -4.42 14.15 -23.80
CA THR A 261 -5.05 14.26 -25.12
C THR A 261 -5.71 15.63 -25.34
N GLN A 262 -6.32 16.19 -24.29
CA GLN A 262 -7.02 17.46 -24.37
C GLN A 262 -7.05 18.17 -23.01
N TRP A 263 -6.93 19.50 -23.03
CA TRP A 263 -7.18 20.36 -21.88
C TRP A 263 -8.59 20.94 -21.94
N LEU A 264 -9.27 20.95 -20.80
CA LEU A 264 -10.61 21.46 -20.55
C LEU A 264 -10.55 22.46 -19.39
N ASN A 265 -11.45 23.44 -19.39
CA ASN A 265 -11.55 24.49 -18.35
C ASN A 265 -10.24 25.27 -18.09
N GLY A 266 -9.33 25.31 -19.05
CA GLY A 266 -8.07 26.06 -18.94
C GLY A 266 -7.12 25.83 -20.10
N ALA A 267 -6.13 26.70 -20.24
CA ALA A 267 -5.02 26.49 -21.16
C ALA A 267 -4.12 25.34 -20.68
N PRO A 268 -3.39 24.66 -21.59
CA PRO A 268 -2.43 23.63 -21.23
C PRO A 268 -1.45 24.08 -20.13
N GLN A 269 -1.26 23.25 -19.11
CA GLN A 269 -0.33 23.50 -18.01
C GLN A 269 0.83 22.49 -18.03
N SER A 270 1.97 22.88 -17.47
CA SER A 270 3.10 21.99 -17.21
C SER A 270 3.70 22.27 -15.84
N ILE A 271 4.28 21.25 -15.20
CA ILE A 271 4.92 21.43 -13.90
C ILE A 271 6.02 22.51 -13.93
N PRO A 272 6.89 22.62 -14.96
CA PRO A 272 7.85 23.71 -15.05
C PRO A 272 7.21 25.11 -15.12
N ALA A 273 6.10 25.26 -15.85
CA ALA A 273 5.39 26.54 -15.97
C ALA A 273 4.67 26.95 -14.68
N LEU A 274 4.37 25.98 -13.80
CA LEU A 274 3.72 26.20 -12.51
C LEU A 274 4.70 26.40 -11.35
N ARG A 275 6.02 26.45 -11.59
CA ARG A 275 7.00 26.75 -10.55
C ARG A 275 6.71 28.10 -9.88
N GLY A 276 6.97 28.18 -8.58
CA GLY A 276 6.56 29.28 -7.71
C GLY A 276 5.18 29.11 -7.10
N LYS A 277 4.37 28.15 -7.58
CA LYS A 277 3.05 27.82 -7.03
C LYS A 277 3.03 26.41 -6.44
N VAL A 278 2.18 26.19 -5.45
CA VAL A 278 1.87 24.84 -4.97
C VAL A 278 0.87 24.22 -5.93
N VAL A 279 1.10 22.98 -6.35
CA VAL A 279 0.22 22.29 -7.31
C VAL A 279 -0.39 21.05 -6.66
N LEU A 280 -1.72 20.96 -6.69
CA LEU A 280 -2.46 19.75 -6.35
C LEU A 280 -2.91 19.07 -7.64
N VAL A 281 -2.39 17.88 -7.89
CA VAL A 281 -2.83 17.03 -9.01
C VAL A 281 -3.85 16.03 -8.47
N ASN A 282 -5.07 16.04 -9.01
CA ASN A 282 -6.16 15.15 -8.65
C ASN A 282 -6.43 14.17 -9.81
N PHE A 283 -6.06 12.90 -9.66
CA PHE A 283 -6.45 11.83 -10.58
C PHE A 283 -7.86 11.37 -10.27
N TRP A 284 -8.74 11.46 -11.26
CA TRP A 284 -10.16 11.16 -11.08
C TRP A 284 -10.79 10.67 -12.39
N THR A 285 -11.97 10.08 -12.26
CA THR A 285 -12.90 9.85 -13.37
C THR A 285 -14.32 10.15 -12.89
N TYR A 286 -15.21 10.58 -13.78
CA TYR A 286 -16.50 11.14 -13.37
C TYR A 286 -17.54 10.09 -12.97
N SER A 287 -17.37 8.80 -13.35
CA SER A 287 -18.27 7.73 -12.92
C SER A 287 -17.83 7.02 -11.63
N CYS A 288 -16.64 7.32 -11.10
CA CYS A 288 -16.12 6.72 -9.87
C CYS A 288 -16.73 7.36 -8.61
N VAL A 289 -17.42 6.57 -7.79
CA VAL A 289 -18.07 7.08 -6.56
C VAL A 289 -17.07 7.67 -5.55
N ASN A 290 -15.89 7.06 -5.40
CA ASN A 290 -14.85 7.53 -4.48
C ASN A 290 -14.28 8.89 -4.95
N CYS A 291 -14.19 9.10 -6.26
CA CYS A 291 -13.85 10.40 -6.83
C CYS A 291 -14.93 11.43 -6.54
N LEU A 292 -16.21 11.09 -6.75
CA LEU A 292 -17.33 12.00 -6.47
C LEU A 292 -17.41 12.44 -5.01
N ARG A 293 -17.04 11.57 -4.06
CA ARG A 293 -16.93 11.90 -2.62
C ARG A 293 -15.74 12.79 -2.27
N THR A 294 -14.68 12.72 -3.08
CA THR A 294 -13.45 13.52 -2.89
C THR A 294 -13.53 14.90 -3.55
N LEU A 295 -14.29 15.03 -4.65
CA LEU A 295 -14.42 16.28 -5.41
C LEU A 295 -14.88 17.49 -4.58
N PRO A 296 -15.83 17.41 -3.61
CA PRO A 296 -16.22 18.55 -2.78
C PRO A 296 -15.04 19.20 -2.06
N TYR A 297 -14.12 18.38 -1.51
CA TYR A 297 -12.91 18.86 -0.84
C TYR A 297 -11.94 19.51 -1.81
N VAL A 298 -11.66 18.86 -2.94
CA VAL A 298 -10.75 19.39 -3.96
C VAL A 298 -11.25 20.73 -4.51
N LYS A 299 -12.56 20.85 -4.76
CA LYS A 299 -13.20 22.11 -5.20
C LYS A 299 -13.06 23.20 -4.14
N ALA A 300 -13.34 22.87 -2.89
CA ALA A 300 -13.28 23.83 -1.81
C ALA A 300 -11.83 24.28 -1.51
N TRP A 301 -10.83 23.39 -1.62
CA TRP A 301 -9.42 23.79 -1.56
C TRP A 301 -9.00 24.65 -2.75
N ALA A 302 -9.42 24.29 -3.98
CA ALA A 302 -9.16 25.10 -5.17
C ALA A 302 -9.64 26.54 -4.96
N GLN A 303 -10.82 26.73 -4.36
CA GLN A 303 -11.36 28.04 -4.06
C GLN A 303 -10.64 28.72 -2.87
N LYS A 304 -10.48 28.04 -1.73
CA LYS A 304 -9.90 28.59 -0.49
C LYS A 304 -8.43 29.02 -0.63
N TYR A 305 -7.69 28.38 -1.52
CA TYR A 305 -6.24 28.59 -1.65
C TYR A 305 -5.80 29.19 -3.00
N ALA A 306 -6.73 29.50 -3.92
CA ALA A 306 -6.41 30.08 -5.23
C ALA A 306 -5.55 31.35 -5.11
N ASP A 307 -6.01 32.33 -4.33
CA ASP A 307 -5.33 33.63 -4.14
C ASP A 307 -4.04 33.52 -3.32
N ARG A 308 -3.79 32.35 -2.72
CA ARG A 308 -2.57 32.05 -1.96
C ARG A 308 -1.55 31.26 -2.76
N GLY A 309 -1.81 31.00 -4.04
CA GLY A 309 -0.84 30.33 -4.91
C GLY A 309 -0.98 28.81 -4.98
N LEU A 310 -2.14 28.25 -4.57
CA LEU A 310 -2.49 26.87 -4.93
C LEU A 310 -3.06 26.84 -6.36
N VAL A 311 -2.58 25.91 -7.16
CA VAL A 311 -3.16 25.54 -8.45
C VAL A 311 -3.63 24.10 -8.37
N VAL A 312 -4.90 23.86 -8.66
CA VAL A 312 -5.45 22.51 -8.78
C VAL A 312 -5.52 22.11 -10.25
N VAL A 313 -5.02 20.93 -10.58
CA VAL A 313 -5.14 20.32 -11.91
C VAL A 313 -5.83 18.97 -11.76
N GLY A 314 -6.99 18.83 -12.39
CA GLY A 314 -7.65 17.53 -12.50
C GLY A 314 -7.05 16.73 -13.64
N VAL A 315 -6.52 15.54 -13.38
CA VAL A 315 -6.14 14.59 -14.42
C VAL A 315 -7.28 13.59 -14.54
N HIS A 316 -8.08 13.75 -15.60
CA HIS A 316 -9.18 12.85 -15.92
C HIS A 316 -8.61 11.63 -16.66
N THR A 317 -8.31 10.57 -15.93
CA THR A 317 -7.88 9.29 -16.51
C THR A 317 -9.08 8.35 -16.55
N PRO A 318 -9.55 7.92 -17.72
CA PRO A 318 -10.78 7.13 -17.85
C PRO A 318 -10.60 5.73 -17.25
N GLU A 319 -11.65 5.18 -16.69
CA GLU A 319 -11.76 3.78 -16.27
C GLU A 319 -12.45 2.93 -17.34
N PHE A 320 -13.40 3.53 -18.07
CA PHE A 320 -14.18 2.92 -19.15
C PHE A 320 -14.01 3.68 -20.47
N ALA A 321 -14.30 3.00 -21.60
CA ALA A 321 -14.17 3.60 -22.93
C ALA A 321 -15.05 4.85 -23.12
N PHE A 322 -16.26 4.87 -22.56
CA PHE A 322 -17.19 5.99 -22.68
C PHE A 322 -16.69 7.29 -22.00
N GLU A 323 -15.73 7.17 -21.09
CA GLU A 323 -15.13 8.31 -20.38
C GLU A 323 -14.01 8.97 -21.19
N LYS A 324 -13.59 8.36 -22.31
CA LYS A 324 -12.65 8.99 -23.27
C LYS A 324 -13.29 10.09 -24.10
N ASP A 325 -14.61 10.07 -24.24
CA ASP A 325 -15.37 11.05 -25.01
C ASP A 325 -15.35 12.43 -24.33
N SER A 326 -14.74 13.42 -24.98
CA SER A 326 -14.60 14.77 -24.43
C SER A 326 -15.95 15.47 -24.19
N GLY A 327 -16.99 15.13 -24.97
CA GLY A 327 -18.34 15.68 -24.78
C GLY A 327 -18.98 15.18 -23.47
N HIS A 328 -18.78 13.91 -23.13
CA HIS A 328 -19.19 13.36 -21.83
C HIS A 328 -18.42 14.01 -20.67
N VAL A 329 -17.09 14.13 -20.79
CA VAL A 329 -16.26 14.76 -19.76
C VAL A 329 -16.67 16.23 -19.57
N GLN A 330 -16.87 17.00 -20.64
CA GLN A 330 -17.33 18.39 -20.54
C GLN A 330 -18.71 18.53 -19.88
N ARG A 331 -19.64 17.61 -20.14
CA ARG A 331 -20.93 17.58 -19.44
C ARG A 331 -20.72 17.34 -17.95
N ALA A 332 -19.94 16.32 -17.59
CA ALA A 332 -19.62 16.03 -16.19
C ALA A 332 -18.94 17.21 -15.48
N LEU A 333 -18.03 17.93 -16.14
CA LEU A 333 -17.40 19.13 -15.57
C LEU A 333 -18.44 20.23 -15.24
N ARG A 334 -19.46 20.42 -16.08
CA ARG A 334 -20.55 21.38 -15.81
C ARG A 334 -21.44 20.90 -14.68
N ASP A 335 -21.89 19.65 -14.73
CA ASP A 335 -22.83 19.08 -13.77
C ASP A 335 -22.22 18.99 -12.36
N LEU A 336 -20.92 18.66 -12.28
CA LEU A 336 -20.15 18.62 -11.03
C LEU A 336 -19.59 19.99 -10.63
N GLN A 337 -19.79 21.02 -11.47
CA GLN A 337 -19.31 22.39 -11.27
C GLN A 337 -17.81 22.47 -10.98
N ILE A 338 -17.00 21.78 -11.79
CA ILE A 338 -15.54 21.79 -11.68
C ILE A 338 -15.00 22.98 -12.47
N GLY A 339 -14.48 24.00 -11.78
CA GLY A 339 -13.98 25.23 -12.41
C GLY A 339 -12.47 25.28 -12.66
N TYR A 340 -11.68 24.39 -12.06
CA TYR A 340 -10.22 24.34 -12.24
C TYR A 340 -9.83 23.61 -13.54
N PRO A 341 -8.61 23.82 -14.08
CA PRO A 341 -8.14 23.16 -15.29
C PRO A 341 -8.15 21.64 -15.17
N VAL A 342 -8.61 20.96 -16.22
CA VAL A 342 -8.64 19.50 -16.31
C VAL A 342 -7.96 19.03 -17.59
N VAL A 343 -7.09 18.04 -17.48
CA VAL A 343 -6.47 17.37 -18.63
C VAL A 343 -7.04 15.95 -18.76
N GLN A 344 -7.52 15.60 -19.94
CA GLN A 344 -7.90 14.23 -20.27
C GLN A 344 -6.64 13.41 -20.56
N ASP A 345 -6.48 12.29 -19.87
CA ASP A 345 -5.35 11.36 -20.00
C ASP A 345 -5.83 10.03 -20.58
N ASN A 346 -6.45 10.08 -21.77
CA ASN A 346 -7.11 8.92 -22.39
C ASN A 346 -6.16 7.74 -22.69
N ASP A 347 -4.85 8.03 -22.79
CA ASP A 347 -3.78 7.05 -23.07
C ASP A 347 -2.97 6.69 -21.81
N TYR A 348 -3.40 7.13 -20.62
CA TYR A 348 -2.76 6.86 -19.32
C TYR A 348 -1.28 7.30 -19.26
N ARG A 349 -0.89 8.32 -20.04
CA ARG A 349 0.50 8.79 -20.10
C ARG A 349 0.87 9.53 -18.81
N ILE A 350 0.00 10.45 -18.38
CA ILE A 350 0.19 11.21 -17.14
C ILE A 350 0.09 10.25 -15.94
N TRP A 351 -0.89 9.36 -15.95
CA TRP A 351 -1.05 8.29 -14.96
C TRP A 351 0.23 7.49 -14.73
N ARG A 352 0.87 7.02 -15.83
CA ARG A 352 2.14 6.29 -15.76
C ARG A 352 3.31 7.16 -15.30
N ASN A 353 3.37 8.43 -15.72
CA ASN A 353 4.42 9.36 -15.28
C ASN A 353 4.40 9.56 -13.76
N PHE A 354 3.23 9.57 -13.14
CA PHE A 354 3.05 9.64 -11.69
C PHE A 354 3.15 8.27 -10.99
N SER A 355 3.33 7.18 -11.75
CA SER A 355 3.27 5.80 -11.24
C SER A 355 2.00 5.52 -10.43
N ASN A 356 0.88 6.14 -10.83
CA ASN A 356 -0.40 6.01 -10.13
C ASN A 356 -1.01 4.62 -10.36
N GLN A 357 -1.85 4.19 -9.41
CA GLN A 357 -2.55 2.90 -9.46
C GLN A 357 -4.01 2.98 -8.98
N TYR A 358 -4.49 4.16 -8.56
CA TYR A 358 -5.79 4.29 -7.88
C TYR A 358 -6.60 5.49 -8.33
N TRP A 359 -7.92 5.36 -8.22
CA TRP A 359 -8.89 6.45 -8.27
C TRP A 359 -9.62 6.57 -6.93
N PRO A 360 -9.76 7.77 -6.34
CA PRO A 360 -8.98 8.97 -6.63
C PRO A 360 -7.52 8.82 -6.16
N ALA A 361 -6.65 9.68 -6.68
CA ALA A 361 -5.31 9.88 -6.12
C ALA A 361 -4.94 11.36 -6.15
N LEU A 362 -4.43 11.88 -5.03
CA LEU A 362 -3.97 13.25 -4.89
C LEU A 362 -2.45 13.26 -4.80
N TYR A 363 -1.80 14.16 -5.55
CA TYR A 363 -0.36 14.41 -5.44
C TYR A 363 -0.12 15.89 -5.14
N PHE A 364 0.68 16.15 -4.12
CA PHE A 364 0.97 17.49 -3.61
C PHE A 364 2.38 17.89 -4.03
N ILE A 365 2.48 18.94 -4.83
CA ILE A 365 3.72 19.37 -5.48
C ILE A 365 4.10 20.75 -4.94
N ASP A 366 5.35 20.90 -4.51
CA ASP A 366 5.86 22.18 -4.02
C ASP A 366 6.14 23.20 -5.12
N ALA A 367 6.46 24.43 -4.72
CA ALA A 367 6.83 25.53 -5.62
C ALA A 367 8.07 25.24 -6.50
N GLN A 368 8.86 24.21 -6.19
CA GLN A 368 10.00 23.80 -7.02
C GLN A 368 9.61 22.75 -8.07
N GLY A 369 8.38 22.25 -8.03
CA GLY A 369 7.87 21.21 -8.93
C GLY A 369 8.17 19.78 -8.46
N ARG A 370 8.42 19.57 -7.16
CA ARG A 370 8.70 18.25 -6.58
C ARG A 370 7.47 17.72 -5.86
N VAL A 371 7.19 16.43 -6.01
CA VAL A 371 6.14 15.74 -5.23
C VAL A 371 6.63 15.61 -3.79
N ARG A 372 5.82 16.09 -2.85
CA ARG A 372 6.12 16.11 -1.41
C ARG A 372 5.21 15.21 -0.58
N HIS A 373 4.08 14.83 -1.17
CA HIS A 373 3.14 13.91 -0.58
C HIS A 373 2.20 13.34 -1.65
N HIS A 374 1.59 12.20 -1.35
CA HIS A 374 0.45 11.65 -2.09
C HIS A 374 -0.58 11.06 -1.13
N GLN A 375 -1.84 11.07 -1.56
CA GLN A 375 -2.97 10.41 -0.89
C GLN A 375 -3.66 9.49 -1.90
N PHE A 376 -3.67 8.19 -1.64
CA PHE A 376 -4.39 7.21 -2.46
C PHE A 376 -5.75 6.89 -1.87
N GLY A 377 -6.76 6.80 -2.73
CA GLY A 377 -8.13 6.49 -2.35
C GLY A 377 -8.86 7.66 -1.67
N GLU A 378 -10.12 7.40 -1.32
CA GLU A 378 -11.00 8.33 -0.60
C GLU A 378 -10.51 8.56 0.84
N GLY A 379 -10.67 9.79 1.34
CA GLY A 379 -10.38 10.15 2.74
C GLY A 379 -9.09 10.95 2.93
N GLY A 380 -8.61 11.02 4.17
CA GLY A 380 -7.39 11.75 4.51
C GLY A 380 -7.44 13.27 4.28
N TYR A 381 -8.65 13.85 4.18
CA TYR A 381 -8.85 15.25 3.80
C TYR A 381 -8.18 16.24 4.75
N ALA A 382 -8.30 16.03 6.07
CA ALA A 382 -7.64 16.84 7.08
C ALA A 382 -6.11 16.85 6.95
N ALA A 383 -5.53 15.67 6.72
CA ALA A 383 -4.09 15.54 6.54
C ALA A 383 -3.64 16.18 5.22
N SER A 384 -4.41 15.98 4.15
CA SER A 384 -4.20 16.57 2.83
C SER A 384 -4.22 18.11 2.88
N GLU A 385 -5.18 18.70 3.59
CA GLU A 385 -5.26 20.17 3.73
C GLU A 385 -4.06 20.73 4.50
N ARG A 386 -3.63 20.05 5.58
CA ARG A 386 -2.41 20.46 6.31
C ARG A 386 -1.16 20.42 5.44
N VAL A 387 -1.06 19.45 4.54
CA VAL A 387 0.04 19.38 3.56
C VAL A 387 -0.02 20.58 2.62
N ILE A 388 -1.20 20.94 2.10
CA ILE A 388 -1.38 22.15 1.28
C ILE A 388 -0.90 23.38 2.05
N GLU A 389 -1.34 23.56 3.29
CA GLU A 389 -0.96 24.70 4.14
C GLU A 389 0.56 24.75 4.42
N GLU A 390 1.19 23.59 4.66
CA GLU A 390 2.65 23.50 4.85
C GLU A 390 3.41 23.90 3.59
N LEU A 391 3.02 23.38 2.42
CA LEU A 391 3.65 23.72 1.15
C LEU A 391 3.46 25.20 0.77
N LEU A 392 2.29 25.78 1.06
CA LEU A 392 2.03 27.19 0.81
C LEU A 392 2.89 28.09 1.71
N ARG A 393 3.10 27.68 2.97
CA ARG A 393 4.00 28.37 3.91
C ARG A 393 5.45 28.29 3.45
N GLU A 394 5.90 27.13 2.97
CA GLU A 394 7.23 26.96 2.35
C GLU A 394 7.43 27.84 1.12
N ALA A 395 6.38 28.05 0.32
CA ALA A 395 6.39 28.92 -0.84
C ALA A 395 6.39 30.42 -0.49
N GLY A 396 6.36 30.78 0.80
CA GLY A 396 6.36 32.18 1.26
C GLY A 396 4.99 32.85 1.19
N SER A 397 3.90 32.07 1.08
CA SER A 397 2.55 32.62 1.16
C SER A 397 2.30 33.16 2.57
N PRO A 398 1.63 34.31 2.72
CA PRO A 398 1.26 34.83 4.04
C PRO A 398 0.57 33.74 4.84
N ALA A 399 1.04 33.50 6.06
CA ALA A 399 0.39 32.56 6.95
C ALA A 399 -1.08 32.98 7.06
N ALA A 400 -2.01 32.05 6.78
CA ALA A 400 -3.35 32.23 7.32
C ALA A 400 -3.19 32.37 8.84
N ASP A 401 -4.07 33.15 9.45
CA ASP A 401 -4.34 32.98 10.87
C ASP A 401 -4.48 31.48 11.10
N SER A 402 -3.58 30.91 11.90
CA SER A 402 -3.50 29.48 12.21
C SER A 402 -4.76 28.94 12.91
N ALA A 403 -5.80 29.78 12.99
CA ALA A 403 -7.12 29.56 13.52
C ALA A 403 -8.22 29.44 12.43
N ALA A 404 -7.91 29.58 11.14
CA ALA A 404 -8.90 29.35 10.08
C ALA A 404 -9.35 27.87 10.10
N PRO A 405 -10.64 27.57 10.24
CA PRO A 405 -11.10 26.19 10.35
C PRO A 405 -10.79 25.38 9.08
N GLU A 406 -10.60 24.08 9.28
CA GLU A 406 -10.50 23.08 8.22
C GLU A 406 -11.73 23.16 7.29
N VAL A 407 -11.54 22.92 6.00
CA VAL A 407 -12.63 22.97 5.03
C VAL A 407 -13.62 21.84 5.31
N GLN A 408 -14.87 22.23 5.56
CA GLN A 408 -16.00 21.31 5.63
C GLN A 408 -16.93 21.61 4.45
N PRO A 409 -16.77 20.93 3.31
CA PRO A 409 -17.58 21.19 2.14
C PRO A 409 -18.98 20.58 2.32
N ASP A 410 -19.95 21.12 1.59
CA ASP A 410 -21.29 20.52 1.50
C ASP A 410 -21.20 19.15 0.81
N THR A 411 -21.44 18.08 1.57
CA THR A 411 -21.34 16.68 1.13
C THR A 411 -22.73 16.04 1.09
N ARG A 412 -23.43 16.23 -0.03
CA ARG A 412 -24.77 15.65 -0.29
C ARG A 412 -24.76 14.67 -1.47
N GLY A 413 -25.81 13.85 -1.55
CA GLY A 413 -25.98 12.89 -2.64
C GLY A 413 -24.80 11.93 -2.77
N PRO A 414 -24.23 11.73 -3.99
CA PRO A 414 -23.02 10.94 -4.22
C PRO A 414 -21.75 11.50 -3.55
N GLY A 415 -21.74 12.78 -3.16
CA GLY A 415 -20.62 13.42 -2.48
C GLY A 415 -20.52 13.08 -0.99
N LEU A 416 -21.51 12.40 -0.41
CA LEU A 416 -21.49 11.95 0.98
C LEU A 416 -20.51 10.78 1.15
N ALA A 417 -19.59 10.91 2.11
CA ALA A 417 -18.55 9.92 2.41
C ALA A 417 -19.12 8.53 2.68
N ALA A 418 -18.31 7.51 2.38
CA ALA A 418 -18.69 6.13 2.58
C ALA A 418 -18.96 5.82 4.07
N ASP A 419 -19.93 4.96 4.37
CA ASP A 419 -20.00 4.32 5.69
C ASP A 419 -18.98 3.17 5.79
N ALA A 420 -17.74 3.53 6.11
CA ALA A 420 -16.63 2.58 6.23
C ALA A 420 -16.89 1.48 7.28
N ALA A 421 -17.72 1.74 8.30
CA ALA A 421 -18.01 0.76 9.34
C ALA A 421 -18.87 -0.40 8.80
N THR A 422 -19.72 -0.14 7.82
CA THR A 422 -20.71 -1.10 7.30
C THR A 422 -20.46 -1.55 5.86
N LEU A 423 -19.56 -0.88 5.13
CA LEU A 423 -19.13 -1.26 3.79
C LEU A 423 -18.44 -2.64 3.79
N ARG A 424 -19.07 -3.63 3.14
CA ARG A 424 -18.54 -4.99 2.95
C ARG A 424 -18.53 -5.44 1.49
N SER A 425 -19.23 -4.72 0.61
CA SER A 425 -19.26 -5.01 -0.82
C SER A 425 -18.15 -4.28 -1.58
N PRO A 426 -17.31 -5.00 -2.34
CA PRO A 426 -16.36 -4.38 -3.25
C PRO A 426 -17.06 -3.89 -4.51
N GLU A 427 -16.39 -3.04 -5.28
CA GLU A 427 -16.82 -2.70 -6.63
C GLU A 427 -17.02 -3.97 -7.48
N THR A 428 -18.14 -4.01 -8.20
CA THR A 428 -18.57 -5.18 -8.97
C THR A 428 -18.72 -4.78 -10.43
N TYR A 429 -17.67 -5.01 -11.22
CA TYR A 429 -17.72 -4.86 -12.68
C TYR A 429 -18.61 -5.93 -13.31
N LEU A 430 -19.38 -5.55 -14.33
CA LEU A 430 -20.36 -6.39 -15.01
C LEU A 430 -19.85 -6.92 -16.35
N GLY A 431 -18.92 -6.20 -17.00
CA GLY A 431 -18.24 -6.68 -18.21
C GLY A 431 -17.30 -7.84 -17.93
N TYR A 432 -17.12 -8.73 -18.90
CA TYR A 432 -16.37 -9.99 -18.68
C TYR A 432 -14.85 -9.83 -18.58
N GLU A 433 -14.27 -8.65 -18.90
CA GLU A 433 -12.82 -8.44 -18.85
C GLU A 433 -12.31 -8.21 -17.43
N LYS A 434 -13.03 -7.40 -16.63
CA LYS A 434 -12.71 -7.09 -15.23
C LYS A 434 -13.67 -7.73 -14.24
N GLY A 435 -14.87 -8.08 -14.69
CA GLY A 435 -16.00 -8.47 -13.84
C GLY A 435 -16.04 -9.92 -13.43
N SER A 436 -16.81 -10.16 -12.37
CA SER A 436 -17.16 -11.53 -11.97
C SER A 436 -18.28 -12.05 -12.85
N ALA A 437 -18.29 -13.35 -13.12
CA ALA A 437 -19.34 -13.98 -13.90
C ALA A 437 -20.72 -13.83 -13.21
N PRO A 438 -21.79 -13.49 -13.95
CA PRO A 438 -23.13 -13.42 -13.37
C PRO A 438 -23.61 -14.80 -12.90
N ARG A 439 -24.42 -14.80 -11.84
CA ARG A 439 -25.10 -15.97 -11.28
C ARG A 439 -26.33 -16.27 -12.10
N VAL A 440 -26.17 -17.09 -13.13
CA VAL A 440 -27.24 -17.50 -14.05
C VAL A 440 -27.32 -19.02 -14.17
N ALA A 441 -28.50 -19.53 -14.51
CA ALA A 441 -28.66 -20.94 -14.88
C ALA A 441 -28.12 -21.14 -16.30
N GLY A 442 -27.21 -22.08 -16.48
CA GLY A 442 -26.63 -22.42 -17.79
C GLY A 442 -25.30 -21.72 -18.09
N ARG A 443 -24.95 -21.68 -19.38
CA ARG A 443 -23.65 -21.21 -19.85
C ARG A 443 -23.70 -19.72 -20.21
N ILE A 444 -22.62 -19.01 -19.88
CA ILE A 444 -22.42 -17.62 -20.27
C ILE A 444 -21.89 -17.55 -21.71
N VAL A 445 -22.51 -16.69 -22.52
CA VAL A 445 -22.12 -16.41 -23.90
C VAL A 445 -21.62 -14.96 -23.99
N ALA A 446 -20.43 -14.76 -24.53
CA ALA A 446 -19.86 -13.42 -24.74
C ALA A 446 -20.24 -12.88 -26.12
N ASP A 447 -20.35 -11.56 -26.23
CA ASP A 447 -20.50 -10.77 -27.48
C ASP A 447 -21.72 -11.07 -28.35
N GLN A 448 -22.65 -11.89 -27.87
CA GLN A 448 -23.89 -12.23 -28.56
C GLN A 448 -25.10 -12.08 -27.62
N PRO A 449 -26.27 -11.68 -28.13
CA PRO A 449 -27.51 -11.72 -27.36
C PRO A 449 -27.84 -13.16 -26.94
N ALA A 450 -28.04 -13.37 -25.65
CA ALA A 450 -28.41 -14.67 -25.10
C ALA A 450 -29.47 -14.52 -23.99
N PRO A 451 -30.43 -15.46 -23.88
CA PRO A 451 -31.39 -15.46 -22.79
C PRO A 451 -30.74 -15.97 -21.51
N TYR A 452 -30.87 -15.21 -20.43
CA TYR A 452 -30.40 -15.56 -19.11
C TYR A 452 -31.55 -15.81 -18.15
N GLN A 453 -31.42 -16.85 -17.34
CA GLN A 453 -32.30 -17.12 -16.20
C GLN A 453 -31.51 -16.88 -14.91
N PRO A 454 -32.03 -16.09 -13.97
CA PRO A 454 -31.30 -15.72 -12.76
C PRO A 454 -31.16 -16.93 -11.82
N ALA A 455 -30.00 -17.07 -11.19
CA ALA A 455 -29.78 -18.01 -10.10
C ALA A 455 -29.78 -17.30 -8.74
N ALA A 456 -29.83 -18.07 -7.65
CA ALA A 456 -29.81 -17.53 -6.29
C ALA A 456 -28.53 -16.71 -6.01
N LEU A 457 -28.75 -15.48 -5.56
CA LEU A 457 -27.67 -14.53 -5.24
C LEU A 457 -27.09 -14.79 -3.85
N GLN A 458 -25.76 -14.82 -3.79
CA GLN A 458 -24.98 -14.68 -2.56
C GLN A 458 -24.57 -13.21 -2.38
N THR A 459 -24.17 -12.81 -1.18
CA THR A 459 -23.61 -11.47 -0.95
C THR A 459 -22.40 -11.25 -1.87
N ASN A 460 -22.31 -10.06 -2.47
CA ASN A 460 -21.30 -9.67 -3.46
C ASN A 460 -21.38 -10.45 -4.77
N SER A 461 -22.58 -10.89 -5.14
CA SER A 461 -22.84 -11.50 -6.45
C SER A 461 -24.02 -10.84 -7.14
N TRP A 462 -24.05 -10.97 -8.46
CA TRP A 462 -25.03 -10.35 -9.33
C TRP A 462 -25.58 -11.36 -10.35
N SER A 463 -26.73 -11.07 -10.95
CA SER A 463 -27.40 -11.95 -11.92
C SER A 463 -28.14 -11.15 -13.00
N LEU A 464 -28.48 -11.86 -14.08
CA LEU A 464 -29.24 -11.35 -15.21
C LEU A 464 -30.49 -12.20 -15.44
N ALA A 465 -31.56 -11.56 -15.87
CA ALA A 465 -32.76 -12.21 -16.40
C ALA A 465 -33.20 -11.55 -17.71
N GLY A 466 -33.61 -12.35 -18.70
CA GLY A 466 -33.99 -11.87 -20.03
C GLY A 466 -32.84 -11.94 -21.03
N THR A 467 -33.00 -11.32 -22.21
CA THR A 467 -31.98 -11.32 -23.27
C THR A 467 -30.94 -10.23 -23.04
N TRP A 468 -29.69 -10.64 -22.82
CA TRP A 468 -28.56 -9.72 -22.59
C TRP A 468 -27.38 -10.04 -23.52
N THR A 469 -26.56 -9.03 -23.79
CA THR A 469 -25.25 -9.18 -24.40
C THR A 469 -24.17 -8.77 -23.41
N LEU A 470 -23.23 -9.68 -23.12
CA LEU A 470 -22.08 -9.38 -22.27
C LEU A 470 -20.93 -8.89 -23.16
N ARG A 471 -20.40 -7.71 -22.85
CA ARG A 471 -19.28 -7.05 -23.52
C ARG A 471 -18.06 -7.00 -22.58
N PRO A 472 -16.85 -6.64 -23.07
CA PRO A 472 -15.67 -6.56 -22.22
C PRO A 472 -15.86 -5.67 -20.98
N GLU A 473 -16.48 -4.50 -21.15
CA GLU A 473 -16.62 -3.47 -20.08
C GLU A 473 -18.02 -3.40 -19.44
N TYR A 474 -19.07 -3.91 -20.10
CA TYR A 474 -20.46 -3.75 -19.66
C TYR A 474 -21.36 -4.91 -20.09
N VAL A 475 -22.60 -4.89 -19.60
CA VAL A 475 -23.70 -5.72 -20.11
C VAL A 475 -24.79 -4.84 -20.71
N GLU A 476 -25.39 -5.29 -21.82
CA GLU A 476 -26.38 -4.54 -22.58
C GLU A 476 -27.69 -5.32 -22.68
N GLY A 477 -28.79 -4.69 -22.27
CA GLY A 477 -30.13 -5.28 -22.36
C GLY A 477 -30.63 -5.21 -23.80
N ALA A 478 -30.85 -6.35 -24.44
CA ALA A 478 -31.29 -6.39 -25.84
C ALA A 478 -32.77 -6.04 -26.01
N GLU A 479 -33.58 -6.30 -24.97
CA GLU A 479 -35.04 -6.16 -25.00
C GLU A 479 -35.57 -5.43 -23.77
N ALA A 480 -36.76 -4.85 -23.89
CA ALA A 480 -37.49 -4.31 -22.76
C ALA A 480 -37.85 -5.43 -21.75
N GLY A 481 -37.77 -5.12 -20.46
CA GLY A 481 -38.07 -6.05 -19.38
C GLY A 481 -36.89 -6.87 -18.89
N GLY A 482 -35.70 -6.70 -19.48
CA GLY A 482 -34.46 -7.27 -18.95
C GLY A 482 -34.22 -6.84 -17.50
N ARG A 483 -33.77 -7.78 -16.67
CA ARG A 483 -33.48 -7.52 -15.25
C ARG A 483 -32.02 -7.76 -14.89
N LEU A 484 -31.49 -6.88 -14.07
CA LEU A 484 -30.16 -6.94 -13.47
C LEU A 484 -30.33 -6.88 -11.96
N ALA A 485 -29.73 -7.83 -11.24
CA ALA A 485 -29.82 -7.85 -9.79
C ALA A 485 -28.45 -8.01 -9.13
N VAL A 486 -28.27 -7.40 -7.96
CA VAL A 486 -27.06 -7.55 -7.13
C VAL A 486 -27.46 -7.68 -5.67
N ARG A 487 -26.81 -8.58 -4.95
CA ARG A 487 -26.91 -8.66 -3.49
C ARG A 487 -25.67 -8.07 -2.85
N PHE A 488 -25.85 -7.06 -2.01
CA PHE A 488 -24.77 -6.25 -1.45
C PHE A 488 -24.95 -6.01 0.05
N GLN A 489 -23.91 -5.50 0.70
CA GLN A 489 -23.89 -5.06 2.09
C GLN A 489 -23.06 -3.77 2.20
N ALA A 490 -23.77 -2.64 2.14
CA ALA A 490 -23.28 -1.28 2.28
C ALA A 490 -24.48 -0.34 2.52
N ARG A 491 -24.26 0.90 2.95
CA ARG A 491 -25.34 1.89 3.13
C ARG A 491 -25.91 2.30 1.77
N ASP A 492 -25.01 2.66 0.86
CA ASP A 492 -25.33 3.14 -0.48
C ASP A 492 -25.04 2.06 -1.53
N ALA A 493 -25.92 1.94 -2.52
CA ALA A 493 -25.66 1.20 -3.75
C ALA A 493 -25.85 2.12 -4.96
N ASN A 494 -24.85 2.11 -5.85
CA ASN A 494 -24.82 2.92 -7.05
C ASN A 494 -24.53 2.02 -8.24
N LEU A 495 -24.92 2.45 -9.44
CA LEU A 495 -24.66 1.74 -10.68
C LEU A 495 -24.22 2.72 -11.76
N VAL A 496 -23.12 2.40 -12.45
CA VAL A 496 -22.70 3.11 -13.65
C VAL A 496 -23.56 2.60 -14.81
N LEU A 497 -24.45 3.46 -15.30
CA LEU A 497 -25.40 3.18 -16.39
C LEU A 497 -25.17 4.11 -17.56
N GLY A 498 -25.45 3.63 -18.77
CA GLY A 498 -25.50 4.40 -20.00
C GLY A 498 -26.68 4.00 -20.88
N LYS A 499 -27.11 4.92 -21.74
CA LYS A 499 -28.31 4.75 -22.59
C LYS A 499 -28.08 4.12 -23.96
N GLY A 500 -26.93 3.49 -24.18
CA GLY A 500 -26.55 2.92 -25.46
C GLY A 500 -26.73 3.90 -26.63
N ASP A 501 -27.23 3.40 -27.76
CA ASP A 501 -27.52 4.20 -28.95
C ASP A 501 -28.97 4.75 -28.96
N ALA A 502 -29.67 4.70 -27.83
CA ALA A 502 -31.05 5.15 -27.73
C ALA A 502 -31.16 6.69 -27.90
N ALA A 503 -32.11 7.12 -28.73
CA ALA A 503 -32.36 8.53 -29.01
C ALA A 503 -32.89 9.31 -27.79
N GLY A 504 -33.62 8.63 -26.90
CA GLY A 504 -34.24 9.22 -25.71
C GLY A 504 -33.69 8.64 -24.39
N PRO A 505 -34.15 9.18 -23.24
CA PRO A 505 -33.84 8.61 -21.95
C PRO A 505 -34.45 7.20 -21.79
N LEU A 506 -33.74 6.30 -21.10
CA LEU A 506 -34.23 4.95 -20.80
C LEU A 506 -34.85 4.90 -19.41
N ARG A 507 -36.01 4.30 -19.26
CA ARG A 507 -36.68 4.16 -17.97
C ARG A 507 -36.36 2.81 -17.35
N PHE A 508 -36.24 2.79 -16.04
CA PHE A 508 -36.12 1.56 -15.27
C PHE A 508 -36.98 1.61 -14.01
N ARG A 509 -37.27 0.43 -13.46
CA ARG A 509 -37.88 0.26 -12.15
C ARG A 509 -36.99 -0.59 -11.26
N LEU A 510 -36.64 -0.05 -10.11
CA LEU A 510 -35.86 -0.67 -9.07
C LEU A 510 -36.77 -1.26 -7.99
N THR A 511 -36.39 -2.43 -7.48
CA THR A 511 -36.90 -2.98 -6.24
C THR A 511 -35.75 -3.28 -5.29
N LEU A 512 -36.02 -3.13 -3.99
CA LEU A 512 -35.13 -3.45 -2.89
C LEU A 512 -35.76 -4.60 -2.09
N ASP A 513 -35.13 -5.78 -2.14
CA ASP A 513 -35.66 -7.03 -1.61
C ASP A 513 -37.10 -7.35 -2.10
N GLY A 514 -37.36 -7.06 -3.38
CA GLY A 514 -38.64 -7.33 -4.05
C GLY A 514 -39.75 -6.32 -3.77
N GLN A 515 -39.47 -5.26 -3.00
CA GLN A 515 -40.40 -4.17 -2.71
C GLN A 515 -39.88 -2.84 -3.29
N PRO A 516 -40.72 -1.82 -3.48
CA PRO A 516 -40.24 -0.47 -3.76
C PRO A 516 -39.26 0.01 -2.67
N PRO A 517 -38.25 0.84 -3.00
CA PRO A 517 -37.24 1.27 -2.04
C PRO A 517 -37.81 2.13 -0.89
N GLY A 518 -38.94 2.82 -1.10
CA GLY A 518 -39.54 3.69 -0.08
C GLY A 518 -38.53 4.73 0.38
N ALA A 519 -38.39 4.95 1.69
CA ALA A 519 -37.42 5.91 2.25
C ALA A 519 -35.94 5.56 2.00
N ASP A 520 -35.62 4.32 1.57
CA ASP A 520 -34.26 3.90 1.27
C ASP A 520 -33.84 4.25 -0.19
N HIS A 521 -34.62 5.05 -0.91
CA HIS A 521 -34.34 5.43 -2.29
C HIS A 521 -33.07 6.31 -2.38
N GLY A 522 -32.30 6.13 -3.46
CA GLY A 522 -31.18 6.98 -3.78
C GLY A 522 -31.59 8.32 -4.40
N THR A 523 -30.62 9.16 -4.74
CA THR A 523 -30.91 10.47 -5.36
C THR A 523 -31.40 10.38 -6.82
N ASP A 524 -31.16 9.26 -7.49
CA ASP A 524 -31.54 9.04 -8.90
C ASP A 524 -32.76 8.12 -9.08
N VAL A 525 -33.44 7.76 -7.98
CA VAL A 525 -34.59 6.84 -7.96
C VAL A 525 -35.65 7.41 -7.02
N ASP A 526 -36.93 7.37 -7.41
CA ASP A 526 -38.04 7.77 -6.54
C ASP A 526 -38.42 6.69 -5.51
N ALA A 527 -39.33 7.01 -4.59
CA ALA A 527 -39.75 6.10 -3.52
C ALA A 527 -40.46 4.83 -4.06
N GLU A 528 -41.11 4.95 -5.23
CA GLU A 528 -41.77 3.86 -5.96
C GLU A 528 -40.79 3.01 -6.78
N GLY A 529 -39.52 3.42 -6.85
CA GLY A 529 -38.45 2.73 -7.54
C GLY A 529 -38.29 3.13 -9.01
N ASN A 530 -38.99 4.13 -9.53
CA ASN A 530 -38.80 4.57 -10.92
C ASN A 530 -37.54 5.44 -11.03
N GLY A 531 -36.80 5.23 -12.11
CA GLY A 531 -35.61 6.00 -12.45
C GLY A 531 -35.42 6.11 -13.95
N VAL A 532 -34.53 7.03 -14.34
CA VAL A 532 -34.28 7.37 -15.74
C VAL A 532 -32.79 7.46 -16.00
N VAL A 533 -32.33 6.83 -17.08
CA VAL A 533 -30.96 6.93 -17.62
C VAL A 533 -30.96 7.94 -18.76
N ASP A 534 -30.43 9.13 -18.51
CA ASP A 534 -30.37 10.25 -19.44
C ASP A 534 -28.95 10.53 -19.96
N ALA A 535 -27.93 10.08 -19.23
CA ALA A 535 -26.52 10.16 -19.57
C ALA A 535 -25.77 8.87 -19.18
N THR A 536 -24.56 8.70 -19.70
CA THR A 536 -23.67 7.64 -19.20
C THR A 536 -22.90 8.17 -17.99
N ARG A 537 -23.27 7.76 -16.77
CA ARG A 537 -22.69 8.25 -15.50
C ARG A 537 -22.99 7.29 -14.34
N LEU A 538 -22.54 7.64 -13.13
CA LEU A 538 -22.97 6.99 -11.90
C LEU A 538 -24.40 7.44 -11.52
N TYR A 539 -25.25 6.48 -11.17
CA TYR A 539 -26.58 6.68 -10.60
C TYR A 539 -26.63 6.11 -9.19
N GLN A 540 -27.02 6.91 -8.20
CA GLN A 540 -27.24 6.47 -6.83
C GLN A 540 -28.64 5.87 -6.70
N LEU A 541 -28.68 4.56 -6.51
CA LEU A 541 -29.91 3.77 -6.56
C LEU A 541 -30.59 3.64 -5.21
N VAL A 542 -29.81 3.38 -4.17
CA VAL A 542 -30.29 3.10 -2.81
C VAL A 542 -29.40 3.82 -1.81
N ARG A 543 -30.02 4.35 -0.76
CA ARG A 543 -29.37 4.82 0.46
C ARG A 543 -30.19 4.33 1.66
N GLN A 544 -29.69 3.30 2.33
CA GLN A 544 -30.40 2.71 3.46
C GLN A 544 -30.50 3.69 4.63
N GLY A 545 -31.71 3.87 5.16
CA GLY A 545 -31.96 4.53 6.43
C GLY A 545 -31.75 3.57 7.61
N GLY A 546 -31.24 4.11 8.73
CA GLY A 546 -31.07 3.34 9.96
C GLY A 546 -29.95 2.29 9.90
N ALA A 547 -30.20 1.09 10.40
CA ALA A 547 -29.19 0.04 10.51
C ALA A 547 -28.89 -0.62 9.15
N VAL A 548 -27.66 -0.48 8.69
CA VAL A 548 -27.20 -1.06 7.41
C VAL A 548 -27.20 -2.59 7.48
N LYS A 549 -27.88 -3.21 6.52
CA LYS A 549 -27.96 -4.67 6.37
C LYS A 549 -27.71 -5.10 4.93
N ALA A 550 -27.53 -6.39 4.72
CA ALA A 550 -27.41 -6.94 3.37
C ALA A 550 -28.77 -6.90 2.66
N ARG A 551 -28.80 -6.36 1.43
CA ARG A 551 -30.01 -6.18 0.62
C ARG A 551 -29.76 -6.66 -0.80
N THR A 552 -30.83 -6.92 -1.53
CA THR A 552 -30.82 -7.22 -2.96
C THR A 552 -31.48 -6.08 -3.72
N VAL A 553 -30.75 -5.45 -4.63
CA VAL A 553 -31.31 -4.54 -5.63
C VAL A 553 -31.60 -5.34 -6.89
N GLU A 554 -32.82 -5.22 -7.42
CA GLU A 554 -33.19 -5.70 -8.75
C GLU A 554 -33.71 -4.52 -9.58
N ILE A 555 -33.12 -4.33 -10.76
CA ILE A 555 -33.47 -3.29 -11.72
C ILE A 555 -34.11 -3.95 -12.92
N ARG A 556 -35.33 -3.56 -13.25
CA ARG A 556 -36.02 -3.92 -14.49
C ARG A 556 -35.98 -2.75 -15.45
N PHE A 557 -35.29 -2.90 -16.57
CA PHE A 557 -35.26 -1.90 -17.63
C PHE A 557 -36.56 -1.96 -18.42
N LEU A 558 -37.26 -0.83 -18.54
CA LEU A 558 -38.54 -0.74 -19.25
C LEU A 558 -38.36 -0.52 -20.76
N ASP A 559 -37.18 -0.03 -21.13
CA ASP A 559 -36.76 0.25 -22.49
C ASP A 559 -35.47 -0.55 -22.80
N PRO A 560 -35.23 -0.99 -24.06
CA PRO A 560 -34.02 -1.73 -24.44
C PRO A 560 -32.79 -0.82 -24.55
N GLY A 561 -31.60 -1.41 -24.64
CA GLY A 561 -30.34 -0.70 -24.91
C GLY A 561 -29.64 -0.14 -23.69
N ALA A 562 -30.09 -0.46 -22.48
CA ALA A 562 -29.41 -0.06 -21.25
C ALA A 562 -28.06 -0.77 -21.14
N ARG A 563 -26.98 0.01 -21.00
CA ARG A 563 -25.62 -0.48 -20.76
C ARG A 563 -25.28 -0.30 -19.29
N ALA A 564 -24.93 -1.39 -18.59
CA ALA A 564 -24.55 -1.37 -17.18
C ALA A 564 -23.11 -1.82 -17.02
N TYR A 565 -22.29 -1.01 -16.35
CA TYR A 565 -20.83 -1.17 -16.30
C TYR A 565 -20.34 -1.76 -14.98
N ALA A 566 -20.67 -1.11 -13.85
CA ALA A 566 -20.25 -1.55 -12.53
C ALA A 566 -21.19 -1.09 -11.42
N PHE A 567 -21.42 -1.96 -10.43
CA PHE A 567 -21.99 -1.54 -9.15
C PHE A 567 -20.89 -1.04 -8.22
N THR A 568 -21.13 0.10 -7.58
CA THR A 568 -20.25 0.68 -6.55
C THR A 568 -21.03 0.99 -5.29
N PHE A 569 -20.32 1.05 -4.16
CA PHE A 569 -20.93 1.03 -2.84
C PHE A 569 -20.31 2.07 -1.90
N GLY A 570 -21.01 2.37 -0.81
CA GLY A 570 -20.40 2.99 0.37
C GLY A 570 -21.42 3.40 1.39
#